data_AF-A0A521WPR1-F1
#
_entry.id   AF-A0A521WPR1-F1
#
_cell.length_a   1.000
_cell.length_b   1.000
_cell.length_c   1.000
_cell.angle_alpha   90.00
_cell.angle_beta   90.00
_cell.angle_gamma   90.00
#
_symmetry.space_group_name_H-M   'P 1'
#
loop_
_entity.id
_entity.type
_entity.pdbx_description
1 polymer ?
#
loop_
_entity_poly.entity_id
_entity_poly.type
_entity_poly.pdbx_seq_one_letter_code
_entity_poly.pdbx_strand_id
1 'polypeptide(L)'
;MVVSRFDETQNIFYLKSQDDDSVQYAVFCKLKLKGTVAGQQCTVDISKPSADYELHRFINPYLNAQDDLFKINYNDKNIGYIIPFTALEDNDNNFDEDFDEYKQAYKYYCVKSFLECYDFPNHLQTSEMQLNDIVETNSIYVILYKPLIDEEDFKIDNCLPSFALNGYYLFPENTKPSVLSLVHDRPTDSEFNALINTRYRTNRSGTSIRIKTYKNILQLNPLIELFYKKLLIESNEPLHRFIVLYQIIELLIDKRFRKEIEDIFREKDTLSNHKLAKKINKITNNKNIINKIFENVVFPEKEEITNVMRDFIVEFDSEFNSQSPGECLYELRNLIFHDYKSLLEKNKHGEIASLVIQCEILIHHLIMATYNNP
;
A
#
# COMPACT_ATOMS: atom_id res chain seq x y z
N MET A 1 20.66 14.48 20.26
CA MET A 1 21.30 15.69 19.70
C MET A 1 20.22 16.66 19.24
N VAL A 2 20.51 17.95 19.04
CA VAL A 2 19.55 18.87 18.40
C VAL A 2 20.16 19.50 17.16
N VAL A 3 19.34 19.67 16.12
CA VAL A 3 19.76 20.41 14.93
C VAL A 3 19.86 21.89 15.29
N SER A 4 21.08 22.42 15.27
CA SER A 4 21.36 23.83 15.56
C SER A 4 20.97 24.74 14.40
N ARG A 5 21.30 24.34 13.17
CA ARG A 5 21.02 25.06 11.93
C ARG A 5 21.15 24.14 10.72
N PHE A 6 20.53 24.56 9.62
CA PHE A 6 20.73 24.00 8.28
C PHE A 6 21.39 25.07 7.39
N ASP A 7 22.51 24.73 6.75
CA ASP A 7 23.12 25.58 5.73
C ASP A 7 22.59 25.16 4.36
N GLU A 8 21.70 25.98 3.80
CA GLU A 8 21.07 25.73 2.50
C GLU A 8 22.05 25.76 1.32
N THR A 9 23.19 26.44 1.46
CA THR A 9 24.18 26.56 0.38
C THR A 9 25.00 25.29 0.28
N GLN A 10 25.31 24.69 1.43
CA GLN A 10 26.13 23.49 1.53
C GLN A 10 25.30 22.20 1.70
N ASN A 11 23.99 22.33 1.94
CA ASN A 11 23.07 21.27 2.36
C ASN A 11 23.55 20.47 3.58
N ILE A 12 24.01 21.20 4.60
CA ILE A 12 24.56 20.62 5.83
C ILE A 12 23.63 20.88 7.01
N PHE A 13 23.27 19.82 7.73
CA PHE A 13 22.73 19.91 9.08
C PHE A 13 23.85 19.96 10.10
N TYR A 14 23.89 21.02 10.90
CA TYR A 14 24.83 21.16 12.00
C TYR A 14 24.15 20.76 13.30
N LEU A 15 24.71 19.78 14.00
CA LEU A 15 24.15 19.19 15.22
C LEU A 15 24.97 19.63 16.43
N LYS A 16 24.29 19.93 17.53
CA LYS A 16 24.91 20.24 18.83
C LYS A 16 24.29 19.39 19.93
N SER A 17 24.99 19.31 21.06
CA SER A 17 24.43 18.71 22.27
C SER A 17 23.31 19.60 22.83
N GLN A 18 22.42 19.03 23.64
CA GLN A 18 21.43 19.83 24.37
C GLN A 18 22.08 20.73 25.42
N ASP A 19 23.24 20.32 25.96
CA ASP A 19 23.94 20.99 27.06
C ASP A 19 25.14 21.84 26.61
N ASP A 20 25.49 21.81 25.31
CA ASP A 20 26.64 22.51 24.76
C ASP A 20 26.29 23.13 23.41
N ASP A 21 26.60 24.43 23.26
CA ASP A 21 26.39 25.19 22.04
C ASP A 21 27.44 24.91 20.95
N SER A 22 28.51 24.17 21.28
CA SER A 22 29.49 23.74 20.29
C SER A 22 28.87 22.74 19.29
N VAL A 23 29.15 22.97 18.00
CA VAL A 23 28.76 22.05 16.93
C VAL A 23 29.59 20.78 17.06
N GLN A 24 28.93 19.63 17.12
CA GLN A 24 29.58 18.33 17.29
C GLN A 24 29.55 17.49 16.02
N TYR A 25 28.53 17.64 15.16
CA TYR A 25 28.46 16.92 13.89
C TYR A 25 27.98 17.81 12.75
N ALA A 26 28.44 17.50 11.54
CA ALA A 26 27.98 18.10 10.29
C ALA A 26 27.51 16.97 9.38
N VAL A 27 26.21 16.91 9.09
CA VAL A 27 25.62 15.86 8.25
C VAL A 27 25.21 16.46 6.91
N PHE A 28 25.83 15.96 5.84
CA PHE A 28 25.54 16.34 4.46
C PHE A 28 24.33 15.58 3.95
N CYS A 29 23.43 16.26 3.24
CA CYS A 29 22.26 15.68 2.59
C CYS A 29 21.97 16.41 1.27
N LYS A 30 21.00 15.94 0.48
CA LYS A 30 20.61 16.59 -0.79
C LYS A 30 19.16 17.05 -0.74
N LEU A 31 18.94 18.14 -0.03
CA LEU A 31 17.62 18.77 0.02
C LEU A 31 17.53 19.95 -0.95
N LYS A 32 16.44 20.03 -1.70
CA LYS A 32 16.16 21.16 -2.59
C LYS A 32 15.16 22.08 -1.93
N LEU A 33 15.64 23.12 -1.23
CA LEU A 33 14.76 24.09 -0.55
C LEU A 33 14.34 25.29 -1.41
N LYS A 34 14.91 25.44 -2.61
CA LYS A 34 14.59 26.51 -3.55
C LYS A 34 14.33 25.94 -4.93
N GLY A 35 13.38 26.51 -5.63
CA GLY A 35 13.05 26.12 -6.99
C GLY A 35 12.14 27.14 -7.67
N THR A 36 11.52 26.73 -8.77
CA THR A 36 10.65 27.59 -9.56
C THR A 36 9.32 26.88 -9.79
N VAL A 37 8.21 27.59 -9.60
CA VAL A 37 6.85 27.12 -9.91
C VAL A 37 6.22 28.13 -10.85
N ALA A 38 5.84 27.70 -12.05
CA ALA A 38 5.27 28.58 -13.08
C ALA A 38 6.12 29.86 -13.34
N GLY A 39 7.45 29.73 -13.32
CA GLY A 39 8.39 30.84 -13.53
C GLY A 39 8.65 31.74 -12.30
N GLN A 40 8.00 31.50 -11.16
CA GLN A 40 8.25 32.23 -9.92
C GLN A 40 9.17 31.45 -8.99
N GLN A 41 10.15 32.14 -8.40
CA GLN A 41 11.05 31.52 -7.43
C GLN A 41 10.30 31.24 -6.13
N CYS A 42 10.32 29.98 -5.70
CA CYS A 42 9.70 29.50 -4.47
C CYS A 42 10.78 28.99 -3.51
N THR A 43 10.54 29.15 -2.21
CA THR A 43 11.42 28.67 -1.14
C THR A 43 10.58 27.91 -0.12
N VAL A 44 11.09 26.78 0.38
CA VAL A 44 10.44 26.00 1.43
C VAL A 44 10.41 26.78 2.74
N ASP A 45 9.25 26.89 3.36
CA ASP A 45 9.14 27.38 4.73
C ASP A 45 9.64 26.34 5.76
N ILE A 46 10.87 26.55 6.24
CA ILE A 46 11.51 25.75 7.29
C ILE A 46 11.32 26.33 8.70
N SER A 47 10.45 27.32 8.88
CA SER A 47 10.23 27.98 10.17
C SER A 47 9.29 27.21 11.11
N LYS A 48 8.63 26.16 10.62
CA LYS A 48 7.68 25.39 11.44
C LYS A 48 8.41 24.57 12.52
N PRO A 49 7.79 24.39 13.70
CA PRO A 49 8.36 23.56 14.76
C PRO A 49 8.55 22.10 14.33
N SER A 50 9.71 21.48 14.65
CA SER A 50 9.89 20.03 14.44
C SER A 50 8.84 19.21 15.19
N ALA A 51 8.39 19.70 16.36
CA ALA A 51 7.44 19.01 17.22
C ALA A 51 6.06 18.78 16.56
N ASP A 52 5.73 19.59 15.55
CA ASP A 52 4.51 19.45 14.74
C ASP A 52 4.59 18.26 13.78
N TYR A 53 5.79 17.67 13.62
CA TYR A 53 6.01 16.53 12.76
C TYR A 53 6.22 15.25 13.56
N GLU A 54 5.73 14.13 13.03
CA GLU A 54 5.94 12.79 13.58
C GLU A 54 6.63 11.92 12.54
N LEU A 55 7.73 11.28 12.94
CA LEU A 55 8.51 10.42 12.06
C LEU A 55 8.44 8.97 12.51
N HIS A 56 8.09 8.09 11.58
CA HIS A 56 8.21 6.64 11.73
C HIS A 56 9.16 6.10 10.68
N ARG A 57 9.99 5.13 11.05
CA ARG A 57 10.92 4.46 10.13
C ARG A 57 10.53 3.01 9.96
N PHE A 58 10.55 2.55 8.72
CA PHE A 58 10.33 1.18 8.30
C PHE A 58 11.49 0.72 7.42
N ILE A 59 11.54 -0.57 7.11
CA ILE A 59 12.48 -1.15 6.15
C ILE A 59 11.67 -1.87 5.09
N ASN A 60 11.90 -1.54 3.81
CA ASN A 60 11.31 -2.26 2.69
C ASN A 60 12.30 -2.27 1.53
N PRO A 61 12.78 -3.46 1.11
CA PRO A 61 13.81 -3.56 0.09
C PRO A 61 13.30 -3.39 -1.36
N TYR A 62 12.00 -3.13 -1.59
CA TYR A 62 11.41 -3.03 -2.93
C TYR A 62 10.85 -1.68 -3.31
N LEU A 63 10.17 -1.00 -2.38
CA LEU A 63 9.53 0.30 -2.64
C LEU A 63 10.42 1.45 -2.22
N ASN A 64 11.67 1.38 -2.68
CA ASN A 64 12.73 2.29 -2.31
C ASN A 64 13.31 2.98 -3.56
N ALA A 65 12.51 3.18 -4.60
CA ALA A 65 12.91 4.02 -5.72
C ALA A 65 12.70 5.51 -5.38
N GLN A 66 13.46 6.38 -6.02
CA GLN A 66 13.38 7.84 -5.88
C GLN A 66 11.96 8.40 -6.11
N ASP A 67 11.21 7.77 -7.02
CA ASP A 67 9.85 8.19 -7.40
C ASP A 67 8.75 7.61 -6.51
N ASP A 68 9.08 6.70 -5.58
CA ASP A 68 8.13 6.01 -4.72
C ASP A 68 7.72 6.90 -3.51
N LEU A 69 7.31 8.14 -3.80
CA LEU A 69 6.89 9.13 -2.80
C LEU A 69 5.36 9.25 -2.78
N PHE A 70 4.75 8.89 -1.66
CA PHE A 70 3.29 8.74 -1.57
C PHE A 70 2.67 9.66 -0.52
N LYS A 71 1.53 10.25 -0.86
CA LYS A 71 0.74 11.07 0.08
C LYS A 71 -0.03 10.17 1.04
N ILE A 72 -0.06 10.54 2.32
CA ILE A 72 -0.85 9.88 3.33
C ILE A 72 -2.13 10.68 3.53
N ASN A 73 -3.24 10.14 3.03
CA ASN A 73 -4.52 10.80 3.14
C ASN A 73 -5.27 10.27 4.38
N TYR A 74 -5.70 11.19 5.23
CA TYR A 74 -6.54 10.92 6.39
C TYR A 74 -7.69 11.93 6.41
N ASN A 75 -8.93 11.44 6.50
CA ASN A 75 -10.11 12.30 6.45
C ASN A 75 -10.12 13.33 5.29
N ASP A 76 -9.75 12.92 4.06
CA ASP A 76 -9.59 13.78 2.84
C ASP A 76 -8.51 14.86 2.93
N LYS A 77 -7.74 14.90 4.01
CA LYS A 77 -6.58 15.78 4.15
C LYS A 77 -5.32 14.97 3.86
N ASN A 78 -4.37 15.58 3.16
CA ASN A 78 -3.02 15.03 3.10
C ASN A 78 -2.30 15.37 4.39
N ILE A 79 -2.13 14.39 5.27
CA ILE A 79 -1.53 14.58 6.59
C ILE A 79 -0.03 14.26 6.62
N GLY A 80 0.55 13.77 5.52
CA GLY A 80 1.93 13.34 5.52
C GLY A 80 2.40 12.67 4.24
N TYR A 81 3.62 12.12 4.28
CA TYR A 81 4.21 11.39 3.17
C TYR A 81 4.89 10.10 3.62
N ILE A 82 4.85 9.11 2.74
CA ILE A 82 5.77 7.97 2.72
C ILE A 82 6.93 8.35 1.80
N ILE A 83 8.15 8.33 2.34
CA ILE A 83 9.37 8.83 1.69
C ILE A 83 10.46 7.74 1.80
N PRO A 84 10.80 7.06 0.71
CA PRO A 84 11.94 6.15 0.69
C PRO A 84 13.24 6.94 0.83
N PHE A 85 14.27 6.32 1.40
CA PHE A 85 15.54 6.98 1.62
C PHE A 85 16.17 7.50 0.32
N THR A 86 16.03 6.76 -0.78
CA THR A 86 16.50 7.19 -2.10
C THR A 86 15.83 8.48 -2.59
N ALA A 87 14.57 8.74 -2.19
CA ALA A 87 13.91 10.00 -2.48
C ALA A 87 14.42 11.16 -1.60
N LEU A 88 14.99 10.90 -0.42
CA LEU A 88 15.66 11.91 0.41
C LEU A 88 17.03 12.29 -0.15
N GLU A 89 17.74 11.32 -0.71
CA GLU A 89 19.07 11.47 -1.31
C GLU A 89 19.04 11.82 -2.81
N ASP A 90 17.84 12.11 -3.31
CA ASP A 90 17.61 12.42 -4.70
C ASP A 90 18.50 13.59 -5.17
N ASN A 91 19.21 13.33 -6.27
CA ASN A 91 20.17 14.20 -6.92
C ASN A 91 19.61 14.83 -8.20
N ASP A 92 18.32 14.65 -8.52
CA ASP A 92 17.76 15.14 -9.77
C ASP A 92 17.83 16.66 -9.83
N ASN A 93 18.93 17.13 -10.43
CA ASN A 93 19.17 18.49 -10.88
C ASN A 93 18.29 18.83 -12.08
N ASN A 94 17.24 18.05 -12.35
CA ASN A 94 16.29 18.32 -13.40
C ASN A 94 15.50 19.58 -12.99
N PHE A 95 15.99 20.73 -13.44
CA PHE A 95 15.37 22.04 -13.23
C PHE A 95 13.98 22.13 -13.88
N ASP A 96 13.64 21.17 -14.74
CA ASP A 96 12.39 21.08 -15.47
C ASP A 96 11.26 20.35 -14.71
N GLU A 97 11.52 19.74 -13.54
CA GLU A 97 10.44 19.27 -12.67
C GLU A 97 9.83 20.43 -11.86
N ASP A 98 8.50 20.56 -11.92
CA ASP A 98 7.74 21.52 -11.12
C ASP A 98 8.08 21.36 -9.63
N PHE A 99 8.66 22.40 -9.04
CA PHE A 99 9.05 22.41 -7.65
C PHE A 99 7.82 22.30 -6.72
N ASP A 100 7.66 21.18 -6.03
CA ASP A 100 6.60 21.03 -5.01
C ASP A 100 7.12 21.43 -3.63
N GLU A 101 6.79 22.65 -3.20
CA GLU A 101 7.19 23.21 -1.91
C GLU A 101 6.81 22.31 -0.73
N TYR A 102 5.62 21.70 -0.76
CA TYR A 102 5.14 20.83 0.31
C TYR A 102 5.96 19.55 0.37
N LYS A 103 6.19 18.90 -0.78
CA LYS A 103 7.04 17.70 -0.87
C LYS A 103 8.43 17.97 -0.29
N GLN A 104 9.03 19.11 -0.63
CA GLN A 104 10.37 19.47 -0.15
C GLN A 104 10.37 19.79 1.35
N ALA A 105 9.32 20.44 1.87
CA ALA A 105 9.14 20.65 3.30
C ALA A 105 9.14 19.32 4.07
N TYR A 106 8.35 18.34 3.62
CA TYR A 106 8.29 17.02 4.27
C TYR A 106 9.63 16.28 4.21
N LYS A 107 10.39 16.36 3.10
CA LYS A 107 11.76 15.81 3.04
C LYS A 107 12.67 16.46 4.08
N TYR A 108 12.63 17.80 4.21
CA TYR A 108 13.42 18.53 5.19
C TYR A 108 13.11 18.10 6.62
N TYR A 109 11.83 18.12 7.02
CA TYR A 109 11.44 17.73 8.38
C TYR A 109 11.67 16.24 8.65
N CYS A 110 11.61 15.39 7.63
CA CYS A 110 11.97 13.98 7.75
C CYS A 110 13.45 13.81 8.15
N VAL A 111 14.38 14.44 7.42
CA VAL A 111 15.82 14.38 7.74
C VAL A 111 16.09 15.01 9.11
N LYS A 112 15.54 16.20 9.36
CA LYS A 112 15.72 16.90 10.64
C LYS A 112 15.27 16.04 11.83
N SER A 113 14.05 15.49 11.77
CA SER A 113 13.51 14.64 12.84
C SER A 113 14.30 13.36 13.02
N PHE A 114 14.80 12.76 11.93
CA PHE A 114 15.65 11.58 12.00
C PHE A 114 16.95 11.89 12.76
N LEU A 115 17.64 12.99 12.42
CA LEU A 115 18.90 13.37 13.06
C LEU A 115 18.73 13.76 14.53
N GLU A 116 17.60 14.38 14.89
CA GLU A 116 17.30 14.73 16.29
C GLU A 116 17.10 13.47 17.16
N CYS A 117 16.59 12.38 16.57
CA CYS A 117 16.37 11.10 17.23
C CYS A 117 17.53 10.09 17.08
N TYR A 118 18.51 10.35 16.22
CA TYR A 118 19.62 9.44 15.98
C TYR A 118 20.62 9.44 17.16
N ASP A 119 21.00 8.24 17.60
CA ASP A 119 21.98 8.05 18.67
C ASP A 119 23.40 8.10 18.09
N PHE A 120 23.99 9.29 18.09
CA PHE A 120 25.34 9.48 17.60
C PHE A 120 26.37 8.90 18.59
N PRO A 121 27.37 8.14 18.11
CA PRO A 121 28.40 7.61 18.99
C PRO A 121 29.24 8.73 19.63
N ASN A 122 29.25 8.76 20.97
CA ASN A 122 29.87 9.77 21.84
C ASN A 122 31.42 9.92 21.71
N HIS A 123 32.07 9.22 20.79
CA HIS A 123 33.54 9.06 20.78
C HIS A 123 34.23 9.71 19.58
N LEU A 124 33.48 10.37 18.69
CA LEU A 124 34.05 11.04 17.52
C LEU A 124 34.10 12.55 17.75
N GLN A 125 35.30 13.12 17.79
CA GLN A 125 35.51 14.56 17.63
C GLN A 125 34.87 15.01 16.30
N THR A 126 34.38 16.26 16.24
CA THR A 126 33.72 16.91 15.09
C THR A 126 33.88 16.15 13.78
N SER A 127 32.85 15.38 13.44
CA SER A 127 32.89 14.50 12.28
C SER A 127 31.88 14.97 11.25
N GLU A 128 32.39 15.18 10.05
CA GLU A 128 31.61 15.33 8.84
C GLU A 128 31.13 13.93 8.41
N MET A 129 29.83 13.79 8.14
CA MET A 129 29.21 12.51 7.74
C MET A 129 28.23 12.75 6.60
N GLN A 130 28.08 11.80 5.69
CA GLN A 130 26.98 11.82 4.72
C GLN A 130 25.74 11.16 5.34
N LEU A 131 24.54 11.60 4.97
CA LEU A 131 23.30 11.01 5.48
C LEU A 131 23.21 9.50 5.16
N ASN A 132 23.73 9.06 4.02
CA ASN A 132 23.80 7.64 3.63
C ASN A 132 24.80 6.80 4.45
N ASP A 133 25.70 7.42 5.21
CA ASP A 133 26.59 6.71 6.14
C ASP A 133 25.86 6.27 7.41
N ILE A 134 24.77 6.98 7.76
CA ILE A 134 24.01 6.77 9.01
C ILE A 134 22.61 6.19 8.79
N VAL A 135 22.10 6.22 7.56
CA VAL A 135 20.80 5.67 7.18
C VAL A 135 20.97 4.40 6.35
N GLU A 136 20.29 3.32 6.72
CA GLU A 136 20.26 2.12 5.88
C GLU A 136 19.57 2.42 4.55
N THR A 137 20.16 1.96 3.44
CA THR A 137 19.67 2.25 2.10
C THR A 137 18.21 1.88 1.87
N ASN A 138 17.71 0.81 2.48
CA ASN A 138 16.33 0.34 2.36
C ASN A 138 15.35 0.97 3.37
N SER A 139 15.75 2.05 4.02
CA SER A 139 14.91 2.75 4.98
C SER A 139 13.78 3.49 4.26
N ILE A 140 12.60 3.42 4.85
CA ILE A 140 11.43 4.14 4.39
C ILE A 140 10.88 4.92 5.57
N TYR A 141 10.61 6.19 5.34
CA TYR A 141 10.15 7.11 6.35
C TYR A 141 8.70 7.46 6.12
N VAL A 142 7.90 7.43 7.17
CA VAL A 142 6.60 8.10 7.20
C VAL A 142 6.75 9.35 8.03
N ILE A 143 6.45 10.49 7.42
CA ILE A 143 6.46 11.79 8.07
C ILE A 143 5.03 12.34 8.08
N LEU A 144 4.47 12.55 9.27
CA LEU A 144 3.15 13.12 9.47
C LEU A 144 3.25 14.56 9.99
N TYR A 145 2.28 15.40 9.66
CA TYR A 145 2.15 16.75 10.19
C TYR A 145 0.92 16.82 11.11
N LYS A 146 1.17 16.76 12.42
CA LYS A 146 0.19 16.65 13.50
C LYS A 146 -0.89 17.74 13.47
N PRO A 147 -0.61 19.01 13.13
CA PRO A 147 -1.65 20.04 13.06
C PRO A 147 -2.75 19.78 12.02
N LEU A 148 -2.59 18.82 11.11
CA LEU A 148 -3.66 18.40 10.18
C LEU A 148 -4.48 17.20 10.69
N ILE A 149 -4.12 16.67 11.86
CA ILE A 149 -4.73 15.52 12.51
C ILE A 149 -5.59 16.05 13.65
N ASP A 150 -6.90 16.12 13.44
CA ASP A 150 -7.85 16.74 14.39
C ASP A 150 -8.24 15.80 15.57
N GLU A 151 -7.64 14.62 15.68
CA GLU A 151 -8.04 13.56 16.62
C GLU A 151 -6.96 13.31 17.68
N GLU A 152 -7.31 13.49 18.96
CA GLU A 152 -6.37 13.31 20.08
C GLU A 152 -5.86 11.85 20.22
N ASP A 153 -6.68 10.87 19.83
CA ASP A 153 -6.35 9.43 19.92
C ASP A 153 -5.74 8.86 18.63
N PHE A 154 -5.31 9.71 17.70
CA PHE A 154 -4.72 9.25 16.44
C PHE A 154 -3.47 8.40 16.67
N LYS A 155 -3.36 7.30 15.91
CA LYS A 155 -2.18 6.44 15.84
C LYS A 155 -1.75 6.26 14.39
N ILE A 156 -0.47 5.98 14.18
CA ILE A 156 0.06 5.63 12.85
C ILE A 156 -0.69 4.43 12.23
N ASP A 157 -1.25 3.55 13.06
CA ASP A 157 -2.07 2.41 12.63
C ASP A 157 -3.33 2.85 11.85
N ASN A 158 -3.85 4.05 12.13
CA ASN A 158 -4.97 4.63 11.38
C ASN A 158 -4.59 4.93 9.91
N CYS A 159 -3.29 4.97 9.58
CA CYS A 159 -2.78 5.13 8.22
C CYS A 159 -2.52 3.81 7.47
N LEU A 160 -2.68 2.65 8.11
CA LEU A 160 -2.45 1.34 7.48
C LEU A 160 -3.20 1.15 6.15
N PRO A 161 -4.45 1.62 5.97
CA PRO A 161 -5.10 1.56 4.67
C PRO A 161 -4.33 2.33 3.58
N SER A 162 -3.81 3.51 3.91
CA SER A 162 -2.99 4.31 2.98
C SER A 162 -1.66 3.62 2.68
N PHE A 163 -1.07 2.93 3.64
CA PHE A 163 0.17 2.17 3.44
C PHE A 163 -0.07 0.99 2.50
N ALA A 164 -1.10 0.18 2.79
CA ALA A 164 -1.47 -0.99 1.98
C ALA A 164 -1.79 -0.60 0.53
N LEU A 165 -2.52 0.50 0.31
CA LEU A 165 -2.83 1.02 -1.02
C LEU A 165 -1.57 1.37 -1.84
N ASN A 166 -0.48 1.74 -1.17
CA ASN A 166 0.79 2.07 -1.82
C ASN A 166 1.81 0.91 -1.74
N GLY A 167 1.39 -0.28 -1.32
CA GLY A 167 2.24 -1.48 -1.20
C GLY A 167 3.16 -1.49 0.04
N TYR A 168 2.97 -0.56 0.98
CA TYR A 168 3.68 -0.52 2.25
C TYR A 168 2.91 -1.33 3.29
N TYR A 169 3.58 -2.30 3.88
CA TYR A 169 3.00 -3.13 4.95
C TYR A 169 3.76 -2.85 6.24
N LEU A 170 3.02 -2.51 7.29
CA LEU A 170 3.57 -2.43 8.64
C LEU A 170 3.74 -3.86 9.15
N PHE A 171 4.98 -4.26 9.39
CA PHE A 171 5.28 -5.50 10.10
C PHE A 171 5.63 -5.13 11.54
N PRO A 172 4.90 -5.65 12.55
CA PRO A 172 5.24 -5.39 13.94
C PRO A 172 6.67 -5.87 14.26
N GLU A 173 7.30 -5.17 15.20
CA GLU A 173 8.73 -5.25 15.53
C GLU A 173 9.24 -6.68 15.72
N ASN A 174 10.41 -6.97 15.13
CA ASN A 174 11.13 -8.25 15.07
C ASN A 174 10.68 -9.30 14.04
N THR A 175 9.64 -9.05 13.26
CA THR A 175 9.41 -9.84 12.03
C THR A 175 10.14 -9.17 10.86
N LYS A 176 11.41 -9.55 10.62
CA LYS A 176 12.02 -9.34 9.29
C LYS A 176 11.13 -10.07 8.29
N PRO A 177 10.45 -9.40 7.34
CA PRO A 177 9.86 -10.11 6.23
C PRO A 177 11.07 -10.62 5.45
N SER A 178 11.34 -11.92 5.52
CA SER A 178 12.18 -12.54 4.51
C SER A 178 11.37 -12.49 3.24
N VAL A 179 11.56 -11.44 2.48
CA VAL A 179 11.09 -11.39 1.11
C VAL A 179 11.99 -12.24 0.19
N LEU A 180 13.03 -12.84 0.77
CA LEU A 180 13.64 -14.08 0.29
C LEU A 180 12.90 -15.37 0.69
N SER A 181 11.70 -15.33 1.28
CA SER A 181 10.75 -16.42 1.05
C SER A 181 9.99 -16.25 -0.27
N LEU A 182 10.08 -15.08 -0.91
CA LEU A 182 9.38 -14.78 -2.17
C LEU A 182 10.32 -14.88 -3.40
N VAL A 183 11.57 -15.32 -3.20
CA VAL A 183 12.58 -15.65 -4.23
C VAL A 183 13.29 -16.99 -3.93
N HIS A 184 13.37 -17.34 -2.64
CA HIS A 184 13.83 -18.57 -1.97
C HIS A 184 15.20 -19.18 -2.25
N ASP A 185 15.52 -19.46 -3.49
CA ASP A 185 16.73 -20.15 -3.92
C ASP A 185 16.94 -19.62 -5.32
N ARG A 186 17.86 -18.66 -5.57
CA ARG A 186 18.45 -18.43 -6.91
C ARG A 186 19.46 -17.26 -6.95
N PRO A 187 20.41 -17.28 -7.91
CA PRO A 187 21.82 -17.07 -7.59
C PRO A 187 22.44 -15.78 -8.14
N THR A 188 21.69 -14.88 -8.78
CA THR A 188 22.28 -13.63 -9.30
C THR A 188 21.31 -12.45 -9.35
N ASP A 189 21.72 -11.35 -8.71
CA ASP A 189 20.99 -10.10 -8.48
C ASP A 189 20.48 -9.35 -9.73
N SER A 190 20.89 -9.75 -10.95
CA SER A 190 20.50 -9.06 -12.18
C SER A 190 19.07 -9.40 -12.63
N GLU A 191 18.56 -10.59 -12.33
CA GLU A 191 17.22 -11.04 -12.75
C GLU A 191 16.10 -10.47 -11.87
N PHE A 192 16.38 -10.23 -10.59
CA PHE A 192 15.44 -9.59 -9.67
C PHE A 192 15.18 -8.12 -10.04
N ASN A 193 16.26 -7.39 -10.33
CA ASN A 193 16.18 -6.05 -10.87
C ASN A 193 15.47 -6.05 -12.23
N ALA A 194 15.69 -7.05 -13.08
CA ALA A 194 14.94 -7.19 -14.33
C ALA A 194 13.45 -7.42 -14.09
N LEU A 195 13.04 -8.21 -13.09
CA LEU A 195 11.61 -8.45 -12.82
C LEU A 195 10.88 -7.21 -12.31
N ILE A 196 11.48 -6.46 -11.37
CA ILE A 196 10.93 -5.17 -10.90
C ILE A 196 10.95 -4.13 -12.03
N ASN A 197 12.03 -4.06 -12.82
CA ASN A 197 12.12 -3.14 -13.94
C ASN A 197 11.17 -3.51 -15.09
N THR A 198 10.84 -4.78 -15.32
CA THR A 198 10.02 -5.19 -16.48
C THR A 198 8.51 -5.23 -16.15
N ARG A 199 8.11 -5.51 -14.91
CA ARG A 199 6.68 -5.47 -14.51
C ARG A 199 6.23 -4.12 -14.00
N TYR A 200 7.04 -3.41 -13.20
CA TYR A 200 6.63 -2.14 -12.59
C TYR A 200 7.05 -0.89 -13.38
N ARG A 201 8.13 -0.91 -14.18
CA ARG A 201 8.52 0.27 -15.00
C ARG A 201 7.97 0.24 -16.43
N THR A 202 7.88 -0.92 -17.09
CA THR A 202 7.44 -0.97 -18.51
C THR A 202 5.97 -0.59 -18.71
N ASN A 203 5.14 -0.70 -17.65
CA ASN A 203 3.76 -0.21 -17.62
C ASN A 203 3.61 1.22 -17.06
N ARG A 204 4.68 1.84 -16.53
CA ARG A 204 4.69 3.23 -16.03
C ARG A 204 5.06 4.22 -17.13
N SER A 205 4.32 4.20 -18.24
CA SER A 205 4.38 5.23 -19.29
C SER A 205 3.87 6.59 -18.79
N GLY A 206 4.60 7.20 -17.85
CA GLY A 206 4.45 8.60 -17.45
C GLY A 206 3.20 8.94 -16.63
N THR A 207 2.53 7.98 -16.00
CA THR A 207 1.38 8.27 -15.13
C THR A 207 1.62 7.81 -13.70
N SER A 208 1.71 8.77 -12.77
CA SER A 208 1.58 8.55 -11.34
C SER A 208 0.30 7.76 -11.05
N ILE A 209 0.35 6.71 -10.21
CA ILE A 209 -0.87 6.05 -9.72
C ILE A 209 -1.64 7.08 -8.88
N ARG A 210 -2.68 7.68 -9.48
CA ARG A 210 -3.64 8.52 -8.76
C ARG A 210 -4.76 7.64 -8.25
N ILE A 211 -4.61 7.13 -7.02
CA ILE A 211 -5.72 6.48 -6.32
C ILE A 211 -6.71 7.59 -5.91
N LYS A 212 -7.88 7.62 -6.55
CA LYS A 212 -8.98 8.48 -6.09
C LYS A 212 -9.53 7.90 -4.79
N THR A 213 -9.33 8.60 -3.68
CA THR A 213 -10.02 8.33 -2.42
C THR A 213 -11.52 8.59 -2.61
N TYR A 214 -12.34 7.54 -2.53
CA TYR A 214 -13.81 7.70 -2.52
C TYR A 214 -14.31 7.44 -1.09
N LYS A 215 -14.48 8.52 -0.34
CA LYS A 215 -14.73 8.50 1.10
C LYS A 215 -16.01 7.81 1.57
N ASN A 216 -16.98 7.52 0.69
CA ASN A 216 -18.32 7.12 1.11
C ASN A 216 -18.69 5.65 0.82
N ILE A 217 -17.86 4.88 0.13
CA ILE A 217 -18.28 3.55 -0.36
C ILE A 217 -18.35 2.51 0.76
N LEU A 218 -17.37 2.49 1.67
CA LEU A 218 -17.30 1.51 2.76
C LEU A 218 -18.32 1.79 3.88
N GLN A 219 -18.73 3.05 4.07
CA GLN A 219 -19.72 3.45 5.10
C GLN A 219 -21.14 2.97 4.75
N LEU A 220 -21.41 2.56 3.50
CA LEU A 220 -22.73 2.09 3.08
C LEU A 220 -23.09 0.71 3.64
N ASN A 221 -22.10 -0.05 4.15
CA ASN A 221 -22.34 -1.34 4.78
C ASN A 221 -21.43 -1.52 6.02
N PRO A 222 -21.98 -1.39 7.25
CA PRO A 222 -21.22 -1.51 8.49
C PRO A 222 -20.45 -2.84 8.64
N LEU A 223 -20.92 -3.92 8.02
CA LEU A 223 -20.23 -5.21 8.05
C LEU A 223 -19.02 -5.23 7.13
N ILE A 224 -19.12 -4.65 5.91
CA ILE A 224 -17.96 -4.51 5.02
C ILE A 224 -16.92 -3.61 5.68
N GLU A 225 -17.35 -2.53 6.33
CA GLU A 225 -16.46 -1.67 7.11
C GLU A 225 -15.77 -2.45 8.24
N LEU A 226 -16.52 -3.22 9.04
CA LEU A 226 -15.97 -4.07 10.09
C LEU A 226 -14.96 -5.09 9.55
N PHE A 227 -15.32 -5.82 8.50
CA PHE A 227 -14.44 -6.84 7.91
C PHE A 227 -13.19 -6.21 7.30
N TYR A 228 -13.34 -5.16 6.49
CA TYR A 228 -12.25 -4.58 5.70
C TYR A 228 -11.35 -3.64 6.51
N LYS A 229 -11.92 -2.79 7.38
CA LYS A 229 -11.14 -1.80 8.15
C LYS A 229 -10.71 -2.28 9.53
N LYS A 230 -11.34 -3.30 10.10
CA LYS A 230 -11.00 -3.79 11.44
C LYS A 230 -10.41 -5.19 11.39
N LEU A 231 -11.20 -6.19 11.01
CA LEU A 231 -10.80 -7.60 11.12
C LEU A 231 -9.66 -7.99 10.16
N LEU A 232 -9.64 -7.41 8.96
CA LEU A 232 -8.56 -7.63 8.01
C LEU A 232 -7.23 -7.04 8.53
N ILE A 233 -7.28 -5.91 9.25
CA ILE A 233 -6.09 -5.26 9.82
C ILE A 233 -5.59 -6.01 11.05
N GLU A 234 -6.51 -6.48 11.90
CA GLU A 234 -6.18 -7.22 13.12
C GLU A 234 -5.59 -8.63 12.84
N SER A 235 -5.76 -9.15 11.61
CA SER A 235 -5.26 -10.47 11.23
C SER A 235 -3.90 -10.44 10.55
N ASN A 236 -2.88 -10.96 11.24
CA ASN A 236 -1.55 -11.20 10.68
C ASN A 236 -1.43 -12.51 9.89
N GLU A 237 -2.37 -13.44 10.06
CA GLU A 237 -2.31 -14.77 9.45
C GLU A 237 -3.01 -14.75 8.06
N PRO A 238 -2.33 -15.13 6.96
CA PRO A 238 -2.87 -15.06 5.60
C PRO A 238 -4.20 -15.78 5.37
N LEU A 239 -4.40 -16.97 5.93
CA LEU A 239 -5.64 -17.73 5.74
C LEU A 239 -6.82 -17.04 6.41
N HIS A 240 -6.63 -16.54 7.62
CA HIS A 240 -7.65 -15.77 8.31
C HIS A 240 -7.98 -14.48 7.55
N ARG A 241 -6.97 -13.80 6.97
CA ARG A 241 -7.21 -12.67 6.05
C ARG A 241 -8.04 -13.09 4.84
N PHE A 242 -7.72 -14.22 4.20
CA PHE A 242 -8.52 -14.76 3.10
C PHE A 242 -9.96 -15.01 3.52
N ILE A 243 -10.18 -15.60 4.69
CA ILE A 243 -11.53 -15.88 5.22
C ILE A 243 -12.30 -14.57 5.38
N VAL A 244 -11.69 -13.54 5.98
CA VAL A 244 -12.30 -12.20 6.13
C VAL A 244 -12.64 -11.59 4.77
N LEU A 245 -11.72 -11.67 3.81
CA LEU A 245 -11.92 -11.22 2.43
C LEU A 245 -13.08 -11.96 1.76
N TYR A 246 -13.18 -13.28 1.95
CA TYR A 246 -14.27 -14.07 1.37
C TYR A 246 -15.62 -13.75 2.01
N GLN A 247 -15.67 -13.41 3.30
CA GLN A 247 -16.90 -12.93 3.93
C GLN A 247 -17.44 -11.66 3.27
N ILE A 248 -16.57 -10.77 2.79
CA ILE A 248 -16.99 -9.61 2.00
C ILE A 248 -17.61 -10.04 0.67
N ILE A 249 -17.02 -11.02 -0.02
CA ILE A 249 -17.60 -11.59 -1.24
C ILE A 249 -19.00 -12.16 -0.95
N GLU A 250 -19.17 -12.94 0.13
CA GLU A 250 -20.47 -13.52 0.52
C GLU A 250 -21.54 -12.45 0.77
N LEU A 251 -21.19 -11.34 1.43
CA LEU A 251 -22.11 -10.21 1.61
C LEU A 251 -22.52 -9.58 0.27
N LEU A 252 -21.59 -9.43 -0.67
CA LEU A 252 -21.88 -8.89 -2.00
C LEU A 252 -22.73 -9.84 -2.84
N ILE A 253 -22.50 -11.16 -2.72
CA ILE A 253 -23.36 -12.20 -3.32
C ILE A 253 -24.78 -12.09 -2.77
N ASP A 254 -24.97 -12.03 -1.45
CA ASP A 254 -26.32 -11.95 -0.85
C ASP A 254 -27.06 -10.70 -1.32
N LYS A 255 -26.39 -9.55 -1.34
CA LYS A 255 -26.97 -8.30 -1.87
C LYS A 255 -27.40 -8.45 -3.33
N ARG A 256 -26.56 -9.05 -4.17
CA ARG A 256 -26.88 -9.28 -5.59
C ARG A 256 -28.03 -10.27 -5.75
N PHE A 257 -28.01 -11.36 -4.99
CA PHE A 257 -29.04 -12.39 -5.00
C PHE A 257 -30.42 -11.82 -4.64
N ARG A 258 -30.51 -11.00 -3.59
CA ARG A 258 -31.76 -10.32 -3.20
C ARG A 258 -32.29 -9.42 -4.32
N LYS A 259 -31.42 -8.62 -4.97
CA LYS A 259 -31.81 -7.77 -6.10
C LYS A 259 -32.36 -8.62 -7.26
N GLU A 260 -31.70 -9.71 -7.63
CA GLU A 260 -32.17 -10.57 -8.72
C GLU A 260 -33.49 -11.30 -8.37
N ILE A 261 -33.70 -11.66 -7.10
CA ILE A 261 -35.00 -12.19 -6.61
C ILE A 261 -36.10 -11.12 -6.74
N GLU A 262 -35.85 -9.89 -6.31
CA GLU A 262 -36.81 -8.78 -6.42
C GLU A 262 -37.19 -8.52 -7.89
N ASP A 263 -36.21 -8.53 -8.79
CA ASP A 263 -36.44 -8.36 -10.23
C ASP A 263 -37.31 -9.49 -10.81
N ILE A 264 -37.08 -10.75 -10.39
CA ILE A 264 -37.94 -11.88 -10.77
C ILE A 264 -39.37 -11.68 -10.27
N PHE A 265 -39.55 -11.22 -9.02
CA PHE A 265 -40.87 -10.99 -8.45
C PHE A 265 -41.62 -9.85 -9.17
N ARG A 266 -40.92 -8.80 -9.63
CA ARG A 266 -41.51 -7.72 -10.43
C ARG A 266 -41.99 -8.20 -11.80
N GLU A 267 -41.29 -9.17 -12.38
CA GLU A 267 -41.63 -9.71 -13.71
C GLU A 267 -42.57 -10.93 -13.67
N LYS A 268 -42.89 -11.46 -12.48
CA LYS A 268 -43.53 -12.78 -12.33
C LYS A 268 -44.80 -12.95 -13.17
N ASP A 269 -45.63 -11.92 -13.26
CA ASP A 269 -46.93 -11.96 -13.93
C ASP A 269 -46.80 -11.98 -15.47
N THR A 270 -45.60 -11.67 -15.97
CA THR A 270 -45.26 -11.71 -17.41
C THR A 270 -44.51 -12.98 -17.82
N LEU A 271 -44.11 -13.81 -16.86
CA LEU A 271 -43.28 -15.00 -17.08
C LEU A 271 -44.12 -16.27 -17.06
N SER A 272 -43.84 -17.19 -17.98
CA SER A 272 -44.36 -18.56 -17.88
C SER A 272 -43.66 -19.33 -16.76
N ASN A 273 -44.34 -20.32 -16.15
CA ASN A 273 -43.78 -21.15 -15.08
C ASN A 273 -42.41 -21.75 -15.42
N HIS A 274 -42.22 -22.17 -16.67
CA HIS A 274 -40.93 -22.68 -17.14
C HIS A 274 -39.82 -21.59 -17.15
N LYS A 275 -40.13 -20.39 -17.64
CA LYS A 275 -39.17 -19.26 -17.62
C LYS A 275 -38.85 -18.83 -16.20
N LEU A 276 -39.85 -18.81 -15.31
CA LEU A 276 -39.68 -18.51 -13.90
C LEU A 276 -38.74 -19.52 -13.22
N ALA A 277 -39.01 -20.83 -13.36
CA ALA A 277 -38.15 -21.89 -12.83
C ALA A 277 -36.71 -21.79 -13.37
N LYS A 278 -36.55 -21.49 -14.67
CA LYS A 278 -35.22 -21.29 -15.28
C LYS A 278 -34.50 -20.06 -14.70
N LYS A 279 -35.20 -18.95 -14.46
CA LYS A 279 -34.61 -17.76 -13.82
C LYS A 279 -34.20 -18.07 -12.38
N ILE A 280 -35.06 -18.74 -11.59
CA ILE A 280 -34.74 -19.16 -10.21
C ILE A 280 -33.50 -20.05 -10.18
N ASN A 281 -33.45 -21.09 -11.02
CA ASN A 281 -32.29 -21.98 -11.07
C ASN A 281 -30.99 -21.27 -11.49
N LYS A 282 -31.08 -20.21 -12.30
CA LYS A 282 -29.92 -19.41 -12.71
C LYS A 282 -29.35 -18.61 -11.54
N ILE A 283 -30.22 -18.04 -10.69
CA ILE A 283 -29.81 -17.20 -9.56
C ILE A 283 -29.38 -18.02 -8.34
N THR A 284 -29.76 -19.29 -8.23
CA THR A 284 -29.31 -20.17 -7.14
C THR A 284 -27.89 -20.73 -7.35
N ASN A 285 -27.28 -20.49 -8.52
CA ASN A 285 -25.92 -20.92 -8.80
C ASN A 285 -24.92 -19.86 -8.31
N ASN A 286 -24.32 -20.08 -7.14
CA ASN A 286 -23.36 -19.17 -6.53
C ASN A 286 -22.18 -18.84 -7.45
N LYS A 287 -21.64 -19.82 -8.19
CA LYS A 287 -20.53 -19.62 -9.13
C LYS A 287 -20.90 -18.60 -10.21
N ASN A 288 -22.11 -18.68 -10.74
CA ASN A 288 -22.63 -17.69 -11.70
C ASN A 288 -22.78 -16.29 -11.08
N ILE A 289 -23.22 -16.19 -9.83
CA ILE A 289 -23.36 -14.88 -9.16
C ILE A 289 -22.00 -14.25 -8.92
N ILE A 290 -21.02 -15.03 -8.45
CA ILE A 290 -19.65 -14.55 -8.23
C ILE A 290 -19.07 -14.03 -9.55
N ASN A 291 -19.21 -14.79 -10.65
CA ASN A 291 -18.75 -14.32 -11.96
C ASN A 291 -19.38 -12.97 -12.34
N LYS A 292 -20.70 -12.82 -12.18
CA LYS A 292 -21.42 -11.59 -12.48
C LYS A 292 -20.97 -10.39 -11.66
N ILE A 293 -20.67 -10.55 -10.36
CA ILE A 293 -20.21 -9.41 -9.55
C ILE A 293 -18.83 -8.92 -10.02
N PHE A 294 -18.00 -9.83 -10.56
CA PHE A 294 -16.70 -9.48 -11.14
C PHE A 294 -16.74 -9.02 -12.60
N GLU A 295 -17.83 -9.23 -13.35
CA GLU A 295 -17.96 -8.78 -14.75
C GLU A 295 -17.75 -7.26 -14.88
N ASN A 296 -18.28 -6.48 -13.94
CA ASN A 296 -18.21 -5.02 -13.95
C ASN A 296 -16.90 -4.46 -13.36
N VAL A 297 -16.04 -5.32 -12.87
CA VAL A 297 -14.75 -4.93 -12.27
C VAL A 297 -13.75 -4.78 -13.40
N VAL A 298 -13.28 -3.55 -13.64
CA VAL A 298 -12.34 -3.24 -14.73
C VAL A 298 -11.16 -2.47 -14.15
N PHE A 299 -9.99 -3.11 -14.18
CA PHE A 299 -8.69 -2.49 -13.86
C PHE A 299 -7.57 -3.28 -14.56
N PRO A 300 -6.42 -2.66 -14.87
CA PRO A 300 -5.38 -3.24 -15.72
C PRO A 300 -4.84 -4.59 -15.23
N GLU A 301 -4.68 -4.76 -13.92
CA GLU A 301 -4.02 -5.92 -13.30
C GLU A 301 -4.96 -7.12 -13.09
N LYS A 302 -6.26 -6.98 -13.42
CA LYS A 302 -7.27 -8.02 -13.17
C LYS A 302 -6.92 -9.37 -13.80
N GLU A 303 -6.47 -9.36 -15.05
CA GLU A 303 -6.12 -10.58 -15.79
C GLU A 303 -4.89 -11.27 -15.19
N GLU A 304 -3.88 -10.47 -14.82
CA GLU A 304 -2.68 -10.98 -14.18
C GLU A 304 -3.00 -11.63 -12.82
N ILE A 305 -3.77 -10.97 -11.97
CA ILE A 305 -4.23 -11.53 -10.70
C ILE A 305 -5.02 -12.83 -10.93
N THR A 306 -5.87 -12.87 -11.95
CA THR A 306 -6.64 -14.07 -12.30
C THR A 306 -5.73 -15.23 -12.69
N ASN A 307 -4.70 -14.96 -13.50
CA ASN A 307 -3.71 -15.96 -13.89
C ASN A 307 -2.93 -16.48 -12.69
N VAL A 308 -2.50 -15.61 -11.77
CA VAL A 308 -1.80 -16.04 -10.54
C VAL A 308 -2.67 -16.96 -9.70
N MET A 309 -3.95 -16.61 -9.51
CA MET A 309 -4.89 -17.48 -8.78
C MET A 309 -5.07 -18.83 -9.48
N ARG A 310 -5.21 -18.82 -10.82
CA ARG A 310 -5.35 -20.04 -11.61
C ARG A 310 -4.12 -20.93 -11.51
N ASP A 311 -2.92 -20.36 -11.68
CA ASP A 311 -1.67 -21.10 -11.64
C ASP A 311 -1.49 -21.76 -10.27
N PHE A 312 -1.83 -21.05 -9.18
CA PHE A 312 -1.86 -21.63 -7.84
C PHE A 312 -2.86 -22.78 -7.72
N ILE A 313 -4.08 -22.67 -8.26
CA ILE A 313 -5.08 -23.75 -8.22
C ILE A 313 -4.57 -24.99 -9.00
N VAL A 314 -3.91 -24.79 -10.15
CA VAL A 314 -3.42 -25.87 -11.01
C VAL A 314 -2.40 -26.77 -10.32
N GLU A 315 -1.69 -26.27 -9.31
CA GLU A 315 -0.79 -27.08 -8.46
C GLU A 315 -1.53 -28.12 -7.61
N PHE A 316 -2.84 -27.92 -7.39
CA PHE A 316 -3.72 -28.81 -6.62
C PHE A 316 -4.71 -29.55 -7.52
N ASP A 317 -5.18 -28.92 -8.59
CA ASP A 317 -6.10 -29.49 -9.57
C ASP A 317 -5.60 -29.19 -10.99
N SER A 318 -4.86 -30.14 -11.57
CA SER A 318 -4.28 -30.01 -12.91
C SER A 318 -5.32 -29.89 -14.03
N GLU A 319 -6.58 -30.21 -13.77
CA GLU A 319 -7.67 -30.11 -14.76
C GLU A 319 -8.33 -28.72 -14.76
N PHE A 320 -8.01 -27.86 -13.79
CA PHE A 320 -8.57 -26.52 -13.70
C PHE A 320 -8.13 -25.64 -14.87
N ASN A 321 -9.09 -25.08 -15.60
CA ASN A 321 -8.84 -24.30 -16.83
C ASN A 321 -9.60 -22.98 -16.93
N SER A 322 -10.27 -22.56 -15.85
CA SER A 322 -11.08 -21.34 -15.87
C SER A 322 -10.20 -20.09 -15.96
N GLN A 323 -10.70 -19.08 -16.67
CA GLN A 323 -10.10 -17.75 -16.81
C GLN A 323 -10.93 -16.67 -16.13
N SER A 324 -11.96 -17.06 -15.38
CA SER A 324 -12.80 -16.11 -14.65
C SER A 324 -12.24 -15.89 -13.24
N PRO A 325 -12.05 -14.63 -12.80
CA PRO A 325 -11.62 -14.32 -11.43
C PRO A 325 -12.61 -14.87 -10.39
N GLY A 326 -13.91 -14.86 -10.71
CA GLY A 326 -14.94 -15.35 -9.81
C GLY A 326 -14.86 -16.86 -9.58
N GLU A 327 -14.52 -17.62 -10.63
CA GLU A 327 -14.33 -19.06 -10.51
C GLU A 327 -13.03 -19.39 -9.79
N CYS A 328 -11.95 -18.66 -10.08
CA CYS A 328 -10.69 -18.82 -9.37
C CYS A 328 -10.86 -18.58 -7.86
N LEU A 329 -11.52 -17.48 -7.47
CA LEU A 329 -11.80 -17.20 -6.05
C LEU A 329 -12.67 -18.28 -5.39
N TYR A 330 -13.65 -18.81 -6.12
CA TYR A 330 -14.51 -19.90 -5.62
C TYR A 330 -13.71 -21.20 -5.39
N GLU A 331 -12.86 -21.58 -6.34
CA GLU A 331 -12.03 -22.78 -6.18
C GLU A 331 -10.94 -22.59 -5.12
N LEU A 332 -10.31 -21.41 -5.04
CA LEU A 332 -9.39 -21.09 -3.93
C LEU A 332 -10.07 -21.25 -2.57
N ARG A 333 -11.32 -20.79 -2.46
CA ARG A 333 -12.11 -21.00 -1.25
C ARG A 333 -12.36 -22.49 -1.00
N ASN A 334 -12.72 -23.27 -2.01
CA ASN A 334 -12.91 -24.70 -1.81
C ASN A 334 -11.62 -25.39 -1.35
N LEU A 335 -10.49 -25.03 -1.95
CA LEU A 335 -9.17 -25.54 -1.57
C LEU A 335 -8.85 -25.21 -0.11
N ILE A 336 -8.99 -23.93 0.28
CA ILE A 336 -8.68 -23.47 1.64
C ILE A 336 -9.60 -24.12 2.70
N PHE A 337 -10.90 -24.29 2.40
CA PHE A 337 -11.85 -24.82 3.37
C PHE A 337 -11.91 -26.35 3.43
N HIS A 338 -11.70 -27.04 2.31
CA HIS A 338 -11.89 -28.49 2.22
C HIS A 338 -10.60 -29.28 2.11
N ASP A 339 -9.52 -28.67 1.59
CA ASP A 339 -8.23 -29.32 1.39
C ASP A 339 -7.09 -28.55 2.07
N TYR A 340 -7.42 -27.97 3.22
CA TYR A 340 -6.50 -27.19 4.05
C TYR A 340 -5.19 -27.91 4.35
N LYS A 341 -5.27 -29.23 4.58
CA LYS A 341 -4.11 -30.05 4.92
C LYS A 341 -3.13 -30.13 3.75
N SER A 342 -3.60 -30.42 2.55
CA SER A 342 -2.74 -30.50 1.36
C SER A 342 -2.12 -29.13 1.05
N LEU A 343 -2.87 -28.06 1.30
CA LEU A 343 -2.37 -26.70 1.19
C LEU A 343 -1.21 -26.44 2.15
N LEU A 344 -1.30 -26.83 3.42
CA LEU A 344 -0.16 -26.72 4.37
C LEU A 344 1.05 -27.57 3.99
N GLU A 345 0.83 -28.77 3.42
CA GLU A 345 1.91 -29.68 3.03
C GLU A 345 2.67 -29.20 1.79
N LYS A 346 1.99 -28.53 0.86
CA LYS A 346 2.57 -27.98 -0.38
C LYS A 346 3.09 -26.55 -0.23
N ASN A 347 2.45 -25.71 0.60
CA ASN A 347 2.79 -24.30 0.81
C ASN A 347 4.02 -24.13 1.70
N LYS A 348 5.20 -24.44 1.16
CA LYS A 348 6.47 -24.40 1.88
C LYS A 348 7.09 -22.99 1.97
N HIS A 349 6.50 -22.00 1.29
CA HIS A 349 7.23 -20.81 0.85
C HIS A 349 6.46 -19.47 0.95
N GLY A 350 5.29 -19.43 1.59
CA GLY A 350 4.53 -18.18 1.79
C GLY A 350 3.76 -17.71 0.56
N GLU A 351 3.58 -18.58 -0.43
CA GLU A 351 2.81 -18.34 -1.66
C GLU A 351 1.37 -17.92 -1.35
N ILE A 352 0.79 -18.48 -0.28
CA ILE A 352 -0.55 -18.07 0.16
C ILE A 352 -0.62 -16.61 0.60
N ALA A 353 0.43 -16.07 1.23
CA ALA A 353 0.42 -14.68 1.66
C ALA A 353 0.41 -13.75 0.45
N SER A 354 1.24 -14.05 -0.56
CA SER A 354 1.24 -13.34 -1.84
C SER A 354 -0.11 -13.43 -2.54
N LEU A 355 -0.68 -14.63 -2.63
CA LEU A 355 -1.99 -14.88 -3.23
C LEU A 355 -3.09 -14.07 -2.54
N VAL A 356 -3.11 -14.05 -1.21
CA VAL A 356 -4.11 -13.32 -0.42
C VAL A 356 -4.03 -11.82 -0.64
N ILE A 357 -2.84 -11.27 -0.83
CA ILE A 357 -2.66 -9.86 -1.22
C ILE A 357 -3.28 -9.60 -2.60
N GLN A 358 -3.07 -10.49 -3.58
CA GLN A 358 -3.71 -10.36 -4.89
C GLN A 358 -5.24 -10.40 -4.77
N CYS A 359 -5.78 -11.29 -3.91
CA CYS A 359 -7.20 -11.33 -3.62
C CYS A 359 -7.70 -10.02 -2.97
N GLU A 360 -6.92 -9.41 -2.08
CA GLU A 360 -7.27 -8.13 -1.44
C GLU A 360 -7.42 -7.01 -2.46
N ILE A 361 -6.46 -6.87 -3.39
CA ILE A 361 -6.52 -5.89 -4.49
C ILE A 361 -7.77 -6.13 -5.35
N LEU A 362 -8.00 -7.37 -5.76
CA LEU A 362 -9.15 -7.74 -6.58
C LEU A 362 -10.49 -7.43 -5.89
N ILE A 363 -10.61 -7.75 -4.59
CA ILE A 363 -11.81 -7.50 -3.79
C ILE A 363 -12.01 -6.01 -3.52
N HIS A 364 -10.93 -5.26 -3.34
CA HIS A 364 -11.00 -3.80 -3.26
C HIS A 364 -11.69 -3.23 -4.50
N HIS A 365 -11.19 -3.58 -5.69
CA HIS A 365 -11.78 -3.12 -6.96
C HIS A 365 -13.23 -3.60 -7.15
N LEU A 366 -13.57 -4.79 -6.65
CA LEU A 366 -14.94 -5.29 -6.64
C LEU A 366 -15.88 -4.41 -5.80
N ILE A 367 -15.47 -4.07 -4.57
CA ILE A 367 -16.24 -3.16 -3.70
C ILE A 367 -16.45 -1.84 -4.44
N MET A 368 -15.39 -1.27 -5.01
CA MET A 368 -15.45 -0.01 -5.74
C MET A 368 -16.43 -0.06 -6.92
N ALA A 369 -16.36 -1.11 -7.75
CA ALA A 369 -17.26 -1.28 -8.89
C ALA A 369 -18.73 -1.46 -8.47
N THR A 370 -18.97 -2.13 -7.34
CA THR A 370 -20.33 -2.42 -6.86
C THR A 370 -21.06 -1.17 -6.36
N TYR A 371 -20.34 -0.20 -5.81
CA TYR A 371 -20.94 1.01 -5.24
C TYR A 371 -20.83 2.26 -6.14
N ASN A 372 -20.02 2.21 -7.20
CA ASN A 372 -19.93 3.29 -8.20
C ASN A 372 -20.96 3.17 -9.34
N ASN A 373 -21.62 2.02 -9.49
CA ASN A 373 -22.71 1.80 -10.45
C ASN A 373 -24.05 1.67 -9.71
N PRO A 374 -24.72 2.79 -9.34
CA PRO A 374 -26.01 2.77 -8.65
C PRO A 374 -27.12 2.04 -9.42
#